data_AF-A0A916XU48-F1
#
_entry.id   AF-A0A916XU48-F1
#
_cell.length_a   1.000
_cell.length_b   1.000
_cell.length_c   1.000
_cell.angle_alpha   90.00
_cell.angle_beta   90.00
_cell.angle_gamma   90.00
#
_symmetry.space_group_name_H-M   'P 1'
#
loop_
_entity.id
_entity.type
_entity.pdbx_description
1 polymer ?
#
loop_
_entity_poly.entity_id
_entity_poly.type
_entity_poly.pdbx_seq_one_letter_code
_entity_poly.pdbx_strand_id
1 'polypeptide(L)'
;MPLPPRRGRSAIIPPLKIAAGLVLLVAILAYGTARHAPRWEEQAAAIAVPLAPAGGTDETTERATARPIGPGLRPSPEKLLPVDHSSFGRAAKPPPDPASVDVEAETVDDSAPRPTLLPRPVVVDGGSFRVGSGTVRLTGIEPPTERCGAGAALWPCGARARTALRALVRSRSITCTVPGDFQAKGETLESACSLGSTDIGHWLVAHGWARAKAGGPYVEAEEKARTAQAGLWAERDPSGPGAPMPPAAPPAPPQ
;
A
#
# COMPACT_ATOMS: atom_id res chain seq x y z
N MET A 1 -58.35 -43.01 35.34
CA MET A 1 -57.58 -42.14 36.26
C MET A 1 -57.65 -40.70 35.75
N PRO A 2 -58.50 -39.83 36.33
CA PRO A 2 -58.44 -38.39 36.10
C PRO A 2 -57.54 -37.71 37.17
N LEU A 3 -56.62 -36.84 36.73
CA LEU A 3 -55.75 -36.01 37.57
C LEU A 3 -56.49 -34.76 38.08
N PRO A 4 -56.14 -34.21 39.27
CA PRO A 4 -56.84 -33.09 39.88
C PRO A 4 -56.41 -31.70 39.34
N PRO A 5 -57.23 -30.65 39.53
CA PRO A 5 -56.96 -29.31 39.00
C PRO A 5 -55.86 -28.56 39.78
N ARG A 6 -55.03 -27.81 39.03
CA ARG A 6 -54.01 -26.87 39.56
C ARG A 6 -54.68 -25.64 40.19
N ARG A 7 -54.41 -25.39 41.48
CA ARG A 7 -54.66 -24.10 42.15
C ARG A 7 -53.61 -23.07 41.72
N GLY A 8 -54.04 -21.97 41.10
CA GLY A 8 -53.20 -20.79 40.85
C GLY A 8 -53.00 -19.98 42.13
N ARG A 9 -51.75 -19.64 42.46
CA ARG A 9 -51.40 -18.66 43.50
C ARG A 9 -51.18 -17.30 42.83
N SER A 10 -52.09 -16.36 43.04
CA SER A 10 -51.89 -14.94 42.72
C SER A 10 -51.00 -14.30 43.78
N ALA A 11 -49.82 -13.81 43.39
CA ALA A 11 -48.96 -13.02 44.24
C ALA A 11 -49.35 -11.54 44.12
N ILE A 12 -49.93 -10.98 45.18
CA ILE A 12 -50.26 -9.56 45.31
C ILE A 12 -48.95 -8.83 45.68
N ILE A 13 -48.43 -8.00 44.78
CA ILE A 13 -47.24 -7.18 45.02
C ILE A 13 -47.68 -5.87 45.72
N PRO A 14 -47.11 -5.49 46.88
CA PRO A 14 -47.51 -4.27 47.58
C PRO A 14 -47.05 -3.00 46.84
N PRO A 15 -47.84 -1.91 46.86
CA PRO A 15 -47.67 -0.71 46.01
C PRO A 15 -46.45 0.16 46.37
N LEU A 16 -45.72 -0.14 47.45
CA LEU A 16 -44.67 0.73 47.98
C LEU A 16 -43.38 0.77 47.15
N LYS A 17 -43.16 -0.20 46.24
CA LYS A 17 -41.93 -0.27 45.42
C LYS A 17 -41.98 0.55 44.12
N ILE A 18 -43.16 1.03 43.72
CA ILE A 18 -43.32 1.75 42.44
C ILE A 18 -42.87 3.22 42.56
N ALA A 19 -43.05 3.84 43.74
CA ALA A 19 -42.70 5.24 43.96
C ALA A 19 -41.18 5.52 43.90
N ALA A 20 -40.35 4.61 44.43
CA ALA A 20 -38.89 4.78 44.40
C ALA A 20 -38.30 4.64 42.99
N GLY A 21 -38.89 3.76 42.16
CA GLY A 21 -38.49 3.58 40.77
C GLY A 21 -38.78 4.79 39.89
N LEU A 22 -39.94 5.44 40.09
CA LEU A 22 -40.34 6.61 39.31
C LEU A 22 -39.46 7.84 39.63
N VAL A 23 -39.10 8.04 40.90
CA VAL A 23 -38.22 9.15 41.30
C VAL A 23 -36.80 8.98 40.73
N LEU A 24 -36.27 7.76 40.71
CA LEU A 24 -34.96 7.48 40.11
C LEU A 24 -34.99 7.67 38.58
N LEU A 25 -36.07 7.28 37.91
CA LEU A 25 -36.20 7.40 36.46
C LEU A 25 -36.40 8.87 36.02
N VAL A 26 -37.14 9.67 36.80
CA VAL A 26 -37.25 11.13 36.59
C VAL A 26 -35.93 11.84 36.87
N ALA A 27 -35.18 11.44 37.91
CA ALA A 27 -33.86 11.99 38.18
C ALA A 27 -32.85 11.70 37.06
N ILE A 28 -32.86 10.48 36.50
CA ILE A 28 -31.99 10.10 35.37
C ILE A 28 -32.36 10.88 34.08
N LEU A 29 -33.66 11.05 33.80
CA LEU A 29 -34.11 11.83 32.63
C LEU A 29 -33.80 13.33 32.79
N ALA A 30 -33.87 13.88 34.00
CA ALA A 30 -33.51 15.28 34.27
C ALA A 30 -31.98 15.52 34.24
N TYR A 31 -31.15 14.54 34.61
CA TYR A 31 -29.68 14.66 34.57
C TYR A 31 -29.08 14.38 33.19
N GLY A 32 -29.76 13.60 32.34
CA GLY A 32 -29.25 13.15 31.04
C GLY A 32 -29.21 14.20 29.94
N THR A 33 -30.03 15.27 30.03
CA THR A 33 -30.13 16.29 28.96
C THR A 33 -29.15 17.46 29.12
N ALA A 34 -28.43 17.55 30.24
CA ALA A 34 -27.58 18.70 30.57
C ALA A 34 -26.08 18.56 30.20
N ARG A 35 -25.63 17.46 29.55
CA ARG A 35 -24.19 17.23 29.32
C ARG A 35 -23.72 16.87 27.90
N HIS A 36 -24.59 16.87 26.89
CA HIS A 36 -24.16 16.58 25.51
C HIS A 36 -24.54 17.69 24.54
N ALA A 37 -24.00 18.89 24.80
CA ALA A 37 -23.76 19.83 23.72
C ALA A 37 -22.53 19.34 22.91
N PRO A 38 -22.62 19.20 21.58
CA PRO A 38 -21.49 18.83 20.76
C PRO A 38 -20.42 19.95 20.75
N ARG A 39 -19.33 19.77 21.48
CA ARG A 39 -18.18 20.69 21.64
C ARG A 39 -17.31 20.89 20.36
N TRP A 40 -17.77 20.48 19.17
CA TRP A 40 -16.94 20.56 17.96
C TRP A 40 -16.94 21.93 17.26
N GLU A 41 -17.77 22.89 17.70
CA GLU A 41 -17.81 24.25 17.10
C GLU A 41 -16.76 25.24 17.63
N GLU A 42 -15.97 24.90 18.67
CA GLU A 42 -14.91 25.81 19.20
C GLU A 42 -13.54 25.68 18.50
N GLN A 43 -13.40 24.84 17.46
CA GLN A 43 -12.13 24.69 16.73
C GLN A 43 -12.10 25.40 15.37
N ALA A 44 -13.10 26.22 15.04
CA ALA A 44 -13.16 26.95 13.76
C ALA A 44 -12.53 28.35 13.79
N ALA A 45 -11.92 28.80 14.90
CA ALA A 45 -11.30 30.11 14.97
C ALA A 45 -9.82 30.03 15.35
N ALA A 46 -9.00 30.69 14.52
CA ALA A 46 -7.57 31.03 14.70
C ALA A 46 -6.53 29.94 14.37
N ILE A 47 -6.40 29.62 13.07
CA ILE A 47 -5.07 29.54 12.45
C ILE A 47 -4.87 30.83 11.66
N ALA A 48 -4.75 31.95 12.37
CA ALA A 48 -4.11 33.13 11.82
C ALA A 48 -2.61 32.84 11.79
N VAL A 49 -2.08 32.52 10.62
CA VAL A 49 -0.63 32.45 10.40
C VAL A 49 -0.10 33.86 10.67
N PRO A 50 0.79 34.07 11.65
CA PRO A 50 1.42 35.37 11.81
C PRO A 50 2.24 35.65 10.54
N LEU A 51 1.86 36.71 9.80
CA LEU A 51 2.75 37.31 8.81
C LEU A 51 3.95 37.87 9.60
N ALA A 52 5.01 37.09 9.67
CA ALA A 52 6.30 37.58 10.12
C ALA A 52 6.77 38.68 9.15
N PRO A 53 7.29 39.81 9.64
CA PRO A 53 7.79 40.87 8.77
C PRO A 53 8.98 40.35 7.98
N ALA A 54 9.02 40.71 6.70
CA ALA A 54 10.18 40.54 5.84
C ALA A 54 11.33 41.40 6.39
N GLY A 55 12.10 40.82 7.30
CA GLY A 55 13.40 41.31 7.75
C GLY A 55 14.47 40.51 7.04
N GLY A 56 15.12 41.14 6.06
CA GLY A 56 16.23 40.55 5.34
C GLY A 56 17.44 40.31 6.24
N THR A 57 18.12 39.20 5.99
CA THR A 57 19.56 39.07 6.13
C THR A 57 20.07 38.25 4.96
N ASP A 58 21.04 38.83 4.26
CA ASP A 58 21.83 38.22 3.21
C ASP A 58 22.30 36.81 3.60
N GLU A 59 21.92 35.80 2.84
CA GLU A 59 22.67 34.55 2.80
C GLU A 59 22.89 34.15 1.34
N THR A 60 24.10 34.46 0.91
CA THR A 60 24.73 34.26 -0.39
C THR A 60 24.41 32.90 -1.00
N THR A 61 23.51 32.91 -1.98
CA THR A 61 23.43 31.82 -2.96
C THR A 61 24.67 31.90 -3.83
N GLU A 62 25.63 30.98 -3.62
CA GLU A 62 26.73 30.75 -4.55
C GLU A 62 26.18 30.10 -5.83
N ARG A 63 25.51 30.93 -6.63
CA ARG A 63 25.17 30.65 -8.00
C ARG A 63 26.47 30.72 -8.78
N ALA A 64 26.99 29.57 -9.18
CA ALA A 64 28.09 29.49 -10.14
C ALA A 64 27.76 30.34 -11.37
N THR A 65 28.36 31.53 -11.45
CA THR A 65 28.23 32.44 -12.57
C THR A 65 28.99 31.85 -13.74
N ALA A 66 28.27 31.41 -14.78
CA ALA A 66 28.87 31.22 -16.09
C ALA A 66 29.55 32.53 -16.50
N ARG A 67 30.86 32.48 -16.79
CA ARG A 67 31.58 33.62 -17.36
C ARG A 67 30.91 33.99 -18.69
N PRO A 68 30.55 35.26 -18.92
CA PRO A 68 30.07 35.69 -20.23
C PRO A 68 31.22 35.54 -21.24
N ILE A 69 30.94 34.82 -22.33
CA ILE A 69 31.82 34.78 -23.50
C ILE A 69 31.75 36.18 -24.12
N GLY A 70 32.85 36.94 -24.03
CA GLY A 70 32.93 38.28 -24.60
C GLY A 70 32.67 38.27 -26.11
N PRO A 71 32.02 39.32 -26.67
CA PRO A 71 31.83 39.44 -28.11
C PRO A 71 33.19 39.75 -28.75
N GLY A 72 33.91 38.72 -29.17
CA GLY A 72 35.25 38.93 -29.75
C GLY A 72 35.96 37.70 -30.32
N LEU A 73 35.55 36.47 -30.01
CA LEU A 73 36.16 35.28 -30.62
C LEU A 73 35.34 34.78 -31.82
N ARG A 74 35.38 35.55 -32.91
CA ARG A 74 35.20 34.99 -34.26
C ARG A 74 36.60 34.86 -34.86
N PRO A 75 37.16 33.66 -35.05
CA PRO A 75 38.39 33.54 -35.82
C PRO A 75 38.12 34.02 -37.26
N SER A 76 38.94 34.97 -37.74
CA SER A 76 38.89 35.45 -39.13
C SER A 76 39.14 34.28 -40.10
N PRO A 77 38.42 34.21 -41.23
CA PRO A 77 38.58 33.13 -42.20
C PRO A 77 39.73 33.49 -43.15
N GLU A 78 40.96 33.55 -42.66
CA GLU A 78 42.11 33.75 -43.54
C GLU A 78 43.15 32.65 -43.31
N LYS A 79 43.35 31.87 -44.37
CA LYS A 79 44.25 30.71 -44.55
C LYS A 79 43.68 29.34 -44.17
N LEU A 80 42.54 29.00 -44.77
CA LEU A 80 42.29 27.60 -45.14
C LEU A 80 43.06 27.33 -46.45
N LEU A 81 44.21 26.68 -46.34
CA LEU A 81 44.92 26.17 -47.51
C LEU A 81 44.08 25.03 -48.14
N PRO A 82 44.07 24.89 -49.48
CA PRO A 82 43.38 23.77 -50.12
C PRO A 82 44.00 22.46 -49.65
N VAL A 83 43.17 21.59 -49.07
CA VAL A 83 43.59 20.23 -48.73
C VAL A 83 43.68 19.45 -50.04
N ASP A 84 44.86 18.98 -50.42
CA ASP A 84 45.03 18.14 -51.60
C ASP A 84 44.42 16.75 -51.34
N HIS A 85 43.34 16.42 -52.04
CA HIS A 85 42.65 15.13 -51.90
C HIS A 85 43.30 14.01 -52.72
N SER A 86 44.37 14.31 -53.47
CA SER A 86 44.97 13.37 -54.43
C SER A 86 45.74 12.23 -53.76
N SER A 87 46.01 12.35 -52.46
CA SER A 87 46.68 11.31 -51.65
C SER A 87 45.75 10.33 -50.94
N PHE A 88 44.42 10.48 -51.04
CA PHE A 88 43.50 9.46 -50.52
C PHE A 88 43.45 8.30 -51.50
N GLY A 89 44.30 7.29 -51.24
CA GLY A 89 44.28 6.02 -51.94
C GLY A 89 42.85 5.46 -52.05
N ARG A 90 42.56 4.84 -53.19
CA ARG A 90 41.26 4.23 -53.50
C ARG A 90 40.85 3.33 -52.33
N ALA A 91 39.80 3.71 -51.62
CA ALA A 91 39.29 2.94 -50.48
C ALA A 91 39.07 1.49 -50.92
N ALA A 92 39.67 0.55 -50.21
CA ALA A 92 39.35 -0.86 -50.39
C ALA A 92 37.84 -1.04 -50.21
N LYS A 93 37.24 -1.91 -51.04
CA LYS A 93 35.82 -2.24 -50.97
C LYS A 93 35.46 -2.54 -49.51
N PRO A 94 34.49 -1.84 -48.90
CA PRO A 94 34.09 -2.13 -47.53
C PRO A 94 33.74 -3.63 -47.42
N PRO A 95 34.07 -4.29 -46.30
CA PRO A 95 33.61 -5.64 -46.06
C PRO A 95 32.08 -5.66 -46.21
N PRO A 96 31.49 -6.75 -46.75
CA PRO A 96 30.05 -6.84 -46.86
C PRO A 96 29.40 -6.55 -45.51
N ASP A 97 28.35 -5.73 -45.54
CA ASP A 97 27.61 -5.32 -44.35
C ASP A 97 27.26 -6.57 -43.50
N PRO A 98 27.36 -6.51 -42.16
CA PRO A 98 26.90 -7.60 -41.29
C PRO A 98 25.37 -7.81 -41.33
N ALA A 99 24.68 -7.22 -42.31
CA ALA A 99 23.23 -7.18 -42.46
C ALA A 99 22.65 -8.36 -43.26
N SER A 100 23.30 -9.52 -43.23
CA SER A 100 22.69 -10.78 -43.68
C SER A 100 23.03 -11.91 -42.71
N VAL A 101 22.86 -11.63 -41.42
CA VAL A 101 22.41 -12.67 -40.50
C VAL A 101 20.91 -12.56 -40.51
N ASP A 102 20.24 -13.48 -41.21
CA ASP A 102 18.82 -13.71 -41.02
C ASP A 102 18.66 -14.18 -39.57
N VAL A 103 18.50 -13.22 -38.65
CA VAL A 103 17.98 -13.54 -37.33
C VAL A 103 16.49 -13.67 -37.57
N GLU A 104 16.05 -14.89 -37.89
CA GLU A 104 14.67 -15.28 -37.70
C GLU A 104 14.28 -14.76 -36.31
N ALA A 105 13.44 -13.72 -36.29
CA ALA A 105 12.91 -13.18 -35.05
C ALA A 105 12.11 -14.31 -34.42
N GLU A 106 12.72 -15.02 -33.46
CA GLU A 106 12.02 -15.99 -32.65
C GLU A 106 10.80 -15.27 -32.07
N THR A 107 9.62 -15.71 -32.48
CA THR A 107 8.37 -15.19 -31.94
C THR A 107 8.34 -15.56 -30.47
N VAL A 108 8.73 -14.61 -29.61
CA VAL A 108 8.62 -14.76 -28.16
C VAL A 108 7.14 -14.98 -27.87
N ASP A 109 6.78 -16.19 -27.43
CA ASP A 109 5.42 -16.47 -26.99
C ASP A 109 5.13 -15.63 -25.74
N ASP A 110 4.46 -14.49 -25.95
CA ASP A 110 4.08 -13.57 -24.89
C ASP A 110 3.01 -14.12 -23.95
N SER A 111 2.45 -15.30 -24.26
CA SER A 111 1.40 -15.95 -23.47
C SER A 111 1.95 -16.69 -22.24
N ALA A 112 3.22 -17.12 -22.28
CA ALA A 112 3.79 -17.91 -21.20
C ALA A 112 4.14 -17.06 -19.96
N PRO A 113 3.73 -17.47 -18.73
CA PRO A 113 4.09 -16.76 -17.52
C PRO A 113 5.60 -16.74 -17.26
N ARG A 114 6.16 -15.55 -17.03
CA ARG A 114 7.59 -15.36 -16.73
C ARG A 114 7.80 -14.28 -15.66
N PRO A 115 8.90 -14.35 -14.88
CA PRO A 115 9.22 -13.31 -13.91
C PRO A 115 9.37 -11.96 -14.61
N THR A 116 8.47 -11.03 -14.29
CA THR A 116 8.40 -9.70 -14.90
C THR A 116 8.45 -8.64 -13.81
N LEU A 117 9.31 -7.64 -14.00
CA LEU A 117 9.39 -6.49 -13.11
C LEU A 117 8.23 -5.54 -13.41
N LEU A 118 7.34 -5.37 -12.43
CA LEU A 118 6.17 -4.51 -12.51
C LEU A 118 6.45 -3.20 -11.76
N PRO A 119 6.66 -2.08 -12.46
CA PRO A 119 6.94 -0.80 -11.83
C PRO A 119 5.67 -0.20 -11.22
N ARG A 120 5.81 0.38 -10.01
CA ARG A 120 4.78 1.18 -9.33
C ARG A 120 3.38 0.52 -9.29
N PRO A 121 3.26 -0.71 -8.77
CA PRO A 121 1.96 -1.38 -8.66
C PRO A 121 1.02 -0.62 -7.70
N VAL A 122 -0.26 -0.53 -8.08
CA VAL A 122 -1.30 0.04 -7.22
C VAL A 122 -1.91 -1.06 -6.38
N VAL A 123 -1.80 -0.98 -5.05
CA VAL A 123 -2.42 -1.94 -4.14
C VAL A 123 -3.94 -1.75 -4.11
N VAL A 124 -4.69 -2.77 -4.52
CA VAL A 124 -6.16 -2.73 -4.61
C VAL A 124 -6.82 -3.21 -3.31
N ASP A 125 -6.33 -4.31 -2.73
CA ASP A 125 -6.81 -4.86 -1.45
C ASP A 125 -5.65 -5.45 -0.63
N GLY A 126 -5.94 -6.29 0.37
CA GLY A 126 -4.92 -6.94 1.23
C GLY A 126 -4.06 -8.00 0.54
N GLY A 127 -4.32 -8.33 -0.73
CA GLY A 127 -3.58 -9.35 -1.47
C GLY A 127 -3.58 -9.18 -2.98
N SER A 128 -3.84 -7.98 -3.51
CA SER A 128 -3.84 -7.75 -4.96
C SER A 128 -3.24 -6.42 -5.39
N PHE A 129 -2.65 -6.43 -6.59
CA PHE A 129 -1.98 -5.33 -7.24
C PHE A 129 -2.59 -5.06 -8.61
N ARG A 130 -2.67 -3.79 -9.01
CA ARG A 130 -3.07 -3.37 -10.35
C ARG A 130 -1.92 -2.64 -11.03
N VAL A 131 -1.69 -3.00 -12.29
CA VAL A 131 -0.62 -2.45 -13.14
C VAL A 131 -1.21 -2.25 -14.53
N GLY A 132 -1.31 -0.98 -14.95
CA GLY A 132 -2.11 -0.62 -16.13
C GLY A 132 -3.56 -1.09 -15.97
N SER A 133 -4.04 -1.83 -16.96
CA SER A 133 -5.35 -2.52 -16.97
C SER A 133 -5.31 -3.92 -16.34
N GLY A 134 -4.14 -4.51 -16.11
CA GLY A 134 -4.01 -5.85 -15.54
C GLY A 134 -4.07 -5.86 -14.01
N THR A 135 -4.56 -6.97 -13.43
CA THR A 135 -4.62 -7.19 -11.99
C THR A 135 -3.94 -8.51 -11.61
N VAL A 136 -3.09 -8.46 -10.60
CA VAL A 136 -2.40 -9.62 -10.03
C VAL A 136 -2.91 -9.86 -8.62
N ARG A 137 -3.47 -11.04 -8.37
CA ARG A 137 -3.82 -11.54 -7.03
C ARG A 137 -2.69 -12.43 -6.53
N LEU A 138 -2.29 -12.26 -5.28
CA LEU A 138 -1.24 -13.07 -4.67
C LEU A 138 -1.74 -14.50 -4.48
N THR A 139 -0.96 -15.46 -4.96
CA THR A 139 -1.24 -16.88 -4.74
C THR A 139 -0.87 -17.32 -3.32
N GLY A 140 -1.46 -18.43 -2.86
CA GLY A 140 -1.12 -19.06 -1.58
C GLY A 140 -1.64 -18.36 -0.32
N ILE A 141 -2.34 -17.23 -0.46
CA ILE A 141 -2.89 -16.45 0.66
C ILE A 141 -4.39 -16.18 0.50
N GLU A 142 -5.03 -15.89 1.62
CA GLU A 142 -6.42 -15.44 1.70
C GLU A 142 -6.46 -14.10 2.45
N PRO A 143 -6.47 -12.96 1.73
CA PRO A 143 -6.50 -11.65 2.36
C PRO A 143 -7.88 -11.36 2.99
N PRO A 144 -7.92 -10.71 4.16
CA PRO A 144 -9.17 -10.34 4.80
C PRO A 144 -9.88 -9.22 4.02
N THR A 145 -11.17 -9.39 3.77
CA THR A 145 -12.03 -8.34 3.18
C THR A 145 -13.01 -7.76 4.21
N GLU A 146 -13.07 -8.39 5.39
CA GLU A 146 -14.06 -8.18 6.44
C GLU A 146 -13.57 -7.22 7.54
N ARG A 147 -14.41 -7.07 8.57
CA ARG A 147 -14.05 -6.49 9.86
C ARG A 147 -13.78 -7.62 10.85
N CYS A 148 -12.77 -7.46 11.70
CA CYS A 148 -12.35 -8.46 12.67
C CYS A 148 -12.70 -7.99 14.10
N GLY A 149 -12.79 -8.94 15.04
CA GLY A 149 -13.19 -8.68 16.43
C GLY A 149 -14.70 -8.81 16.65
N ALA A 150 -15.16 -8.44 17.85
CA ALA A 150 -16.56 -8.58 18.26
C ALA A 150 -17.05 -7.35 19.05
N GLY A 151 -18.34 -7.04 18.92
CA GLY A 151 -18.99 -5.95 19.65
C GLY A 151 -18.28 -4.60 19.46
N ALA A 152 -17.95 -3.94 20.56
CA ALA A 152 -17.27 -2.64 20.56
C ALA A 152 -15.81 -2.70 20.07
N ALA A 153 -15.20 -3.89 19.99
CA ALA A 153 -13.84 -4.08 19.49
C ALA A 153 -13.76 -4.39 17.99
N LEU A 154 -14.85 -4.22 17.24
CA LEU A 154 -14.88 -4.52 15.80
C LEU A 154 -14.05 -3.51 14.98
N TRP A 155 -13.01 -3.97 14.30
CA TRP A 155 -12.06 -3.13 13.57
C TRP A 155 -11.92 -3.51 12.08
N PRO A 156 -11.58 -2.57 11.18
CA PRO A 156 -11.57 -2.80 9.74
C PRO A 156 -10.30 -3.54 9.27
N CYS A 157 -10.19 -4.82 9.59
CA CYS A 157 -8.98 -5.59 9.36
C CYS A 157 -8.58 -5.72 7.89
N GLY A 158 -9.53 -5.81 6.95
CA GLY A 158 -9.20 -5.76 5.52
C GLY A 158 -8.55 -4.45 5.08
N ALA A 159 -9.02 -3.31 5.61
CA ALA A 159 -8.40 -2.01 5.34
C ALA A 159 -7.00 -1.89 5.96
N ARG A 160 -6.80 -2.47 7.16
CA ARG A 160 -5.49 -2.53 7.81
C ARG A 160 -4.51 -3.41 7.03
N ALA A 161 -4.94 -4.58 6.56
CA ALA A 161 -4.13 -5.45 5.72
C ALA A 161 -3.71 -4.76 4.41
N ARG A 162 -4.64 -4.08 3.72
CA ARG A 162 -4.33 -3.25 2.55
C ARG A 162 -3.30 -2.17 2.88
N THR A 163 -3.43 -1.53 4.04
CA THR A 163 -2.49 -0.50 4.50
C THR A 163 -1.10 -1.07 4.76
N ALA A 164 -1.02 -2.25 5.38
CA ALA A 164 0.24 -2.96 5.60
C ALA A 164 0.91 -3.33 4.26
N LEU A 165 0.15 -3.85 3.29
CA LEU A 165 0.67 -4.17 1.95
C LEU A 165 1.18 -2.92 1.21
N ARG A 166 0.45 -1.81 1.29
CA ARG A 166 0.91 -0.51 0.77
C ARG A 166 2.21 -0.06 1.44
N ALA A 167 2.30 -0.21 2.75
CA ALA A 167 3.46 0.16 3.54
C ALA A 167 4.67 -0.76 3.31
N LEU A 168 4.46 -2.02 2.91
CA LEU A 168 5.51 -2.94 2.48
C LEU A 168 6.06 -2.50 1.11
N VAL A 169 5.20 -2.32 0.12
CA VAL A 169 5.67 -2.06 -1.25
C VAL A 169 6.23 -0.64 -1.41
N ARG A 170 5.64 0.38 -0.76
CA ARG A 170 6.11 1.79 -0.78
C ARG A 170 6.42 2.32 -2.18
N SER A 171 5.58 2.00 -3.16
CA SER A 171 5.76 2.40 -4.57
C SER A 171 7.02 1.84 -5.25
N ARG A 172 7.69 0.85 -4.64
CA ARG A 172 8.79 0.10 -5.27
C ARG A 172 8.24 -0.85 -6.33
N SER A 173 9.09 -1.20 -7.30
CA SER A 173 8.78 -2.25 -8.27
C SER A 173 8.73 -3.61 -7.59
N ILE A 174 7.82 -4.48 -8.04
CA ILE A 174 7.71 -5.86 -7.59
C ILE A 174 7.96 -6.79 -8.78
N THR A 175 8.45 -7.99 -8.53
CA THR A 175 8.61 -9.01 -9.57
C THR A 175 7.50 -10.04 -9.40
N CYS A 176 6.70 -10.27 -10.44
CA CYS A 176 5.65 -11.29 -10.44
C CYS A 176 5.79 -12.22 -11.64
N THR A 177 5.37 -13.47 -11.52
CA THR A 177 5.39 -14.44 -12.64
C THR A 177 4.10 -14.30 -13.45
N VAL A 178 4.15 -13.58 -14.58
CA VAL A 178 2.97 -13.21 -15.37
C VAL A 178 3.24 -13.32 -16.87
N PRO A 179 2.22 -13.57 -17.72
CA PRO A 179 2.36 -13.46 -19.18
C PRO A 179 2.82 -12.07 -19.60
N GLY A 180 3.51 -11.94 -20.72
CA GLY A 180 3.98 -10.65 -21.24
C GLY A 180 2.84 -9.69 -21.61
N ASP A 181 1.70 -10.23 -22.01
CA ASP A 181 0.57 -9.48 -22.54
C ASP A 181 -0.60 -9.28 -21.55
N PHE A 182 -0.48 -9.72 -20.30
CA PHE A 182 -1.58 -9.68 -19.32
C PHE A 182 -2.14 -8.27 -19.08
N GLN A 183 -1.28 -7.25 -19.15
CA GLN A 183 -1.70 -5.85 -19.00
C GLN A 183 -2.55 -5.41 -20.18
N ALA A 184 -2.12 -5.73 -21.41
CA ALA A 184 -2.83 -5.36 -22.63
C ALA A 184 -4.21 -6.03 -22.70
N LYS A 185 -4.32 -7.27 -22.21
CA LYS A 185 -5.59 -8.00 -22.12
C LYS A 185 -6.49 -7.56 -20.96
N GLY A 186 -5.95 -6.83 -19.98
CA GLY A 186 -6.69 -6.42 -18.78
C GLY A 186 -7.09 -7.59 -17.89
N GLU A 187 -6.29 -8.65 -17.89
CA GLU A 187 -6.61 -9.89 -17.18
C GLU A 187 -6.43 -9.77 -15.67
N THR A 188 -7.19 -10.57 -14.93
CA THR A 188 -6.93 -10.84 -13.51
C THR A 188 -6.34 -12.23 -13.38
N LEU A 189 -5.14 -12.33 -12.82
CA LEU A 189 -4.42 -13.59 -12.65
C LEU A 189 -3.96 -13.79 -11.21
N GLU A 190 -3.78 -15.05 -10.81
CA GLU A 190 -3.11 -15.41 -9.55
C GLU A 190 -1.62 -15.66 -9.80
N SER A 191 -0.75 -15.02 -9.03
CA SER A 191 0.70 -15.18 -9.18
C SER A 191 1.45 -14.96 -7.87
N ALA A 192 2.63 -15.57 -7.76
CA ALA A 192 3.60 -15.26 -6.73
C ALA A 192 4.32 -13.96 -7.09
N CYS A 193 4.51 -13.08 -6.10
CA CYS A 193 5.23 -11.82 -6.28
C CYS A 193 6.26 -11.62 -5.18
N SER A 194 7.40 -11.04 -5.55
CA SER A 194 8.48 -10.68 -4.64
C SER A 194 8.81 -9.19 -4.72
N LEU A 195 9.35 -8.68 -3.61
CA LEU A 195 9.95 -7.37 -3.50
C LEU A 195 11.43 -7.55 -3.19
N GLY A 196 12.27 -7.50 -4.22
CA GLY A 196 13.66 -7.96 -4.11
C GLY A 196 13.69 -9.44 -3.72
N SER A 197 14.34 -9.76 -2.59
CA SER A 197 14.38 -11.12 -2.03
C SER A 197 13.20 -11.48 -1.13
N THR A 198 12.28 -10.54 -0.85
CA THR A 198 11.16 -10.76 0.05
C THR A 198 9.96 -11.31 -0.72
N ASP A 199 9.51 -12.53 -0.41
CA ASP A 199 8.20 -13.04 -0.84
C ASP A 199 7.09 -12.25 -0.14
N ILE A 200 6.25 -11.56 -0.93
CA ILE A 200 5.19 -10.71 -0.43
C ILE A 200 4.08 -11.53 0.23
N GLY A 201 3.70 -12.66 -0.35
CA GLY A 201 2.66 -13.55 0.19
C GLY A 201 3.08 -14.12 1.54
N HIS A 202 4.31 -14.63 1.62
CA HIS A 202 4.90 -15.09 2.87
C HIS A 202 4.95 -13.98 3.92
N TRP A 203 5.42 -12.78 3.54
CA TRP A 203 5.51 -11.65 4.48
C TRP A 203 4.14 -11.29 5.06
N LEU A 204 3.09 -11.24 4.24
CA LEU A 204 1.74 -10.94 4.70
C LEU A 204 1.25 -11.97 5.72
N VAL A 205 1.43 -13.26 5.45
CA VAL A 205 1.01 -14.33 6.36
C VAL A 205 1.83 -14.29 7.66
N ALA A 206 3.16 -14.17 7.56
CA ALA A 206 4.06 -14.17 8.71
C ALA A 206 3.81 -12.99 9.67
N HIS A 207 3.30 -11.86 9.16
CA HIS A 207 2.94 -10.69 9.98
C HIS A 207 1.44 -10.66 10.33
N GLY A 208 0.70 -11.71 9.99
CA GLY A 208 -0.72 -11.84 10.28
C GLY A 208 -1.61 -10.89 9.47
N TRP A 209 -1.20 -10.41 8.31
CA TRP A 209 -2.03 -9.55 7.43
C TRP A 209 -2.83 -10.33 6.38
N ALA A 210 -2.61 -11.64 6.28
CA ALA A 210 -3.41 -12.57 5.48
C ALA A 210 -3.42 -13.96 6.15
N ARG A 211 -4.41 -14.78 5.82
CA ARG A 211 -4.44 -16.20 6.18
C ARG A 211 -3.70 -17.01 5.11
N ALA A 212 -3.09 -18.14 5.46
CA ALA A 212 -2.52 -19.02 4.44
C ALA A 212 -3.65 -19.82 3.79
N LYS A 213 -3.55 -20.04 2.48
CA LYS A 213 -4.43 -21.00 1.80
C LYS A 213 -4.12 -22.40 2.33
N ALA A 214 -5.14 -23.19 2.62
CA ALA A 214 -4.96 -24.55 3.15
C ALA A 214 -4.10 -25.42 2.21
N GLY A 215 -3.10 -26.11 2.77
CA GLY A 215 -2.13 -26.91 2.01
C GLY A 215 -1.14 -26.07 1.18
N GLY A 216 -1.15 -24.75 1.32
CA GLY A 216 -0.23 -23.84 0.65
C GLY A 216 1.15 -23.75 1.33
N PRO A 217 2.09 -23.00 0.74
CA PRO A 217 3.47 -22.91 1.23
C PRO A 217 3.62 -22.11 2.54
N TYR A 218 2.58 -21.41 2.99
CA TYR A 218 2.68 -20.44 4.09
C TYR A 218 2.03 -20.91 5.40
N VAL A 219 1.60 -22.16 5.50
CA VAL A 219 0.89 -22.69 6.70
C VAL A 219 1.74 -22.52 7.97
N GLU A 220 3.03 -22.85 7.93
CA GLU A 220 3.92 -22.67 9.08
C GLU A 220 4.12 -21.20 9.48
N ALA A 221 4.11 -20.29 8.50
CA ALA A 221 4.20 -18.86 8.77
C ALA A 221 2.94 -18.34 9.47
N GLU A 222 1.77 -18.88 9.12
CA GLU A 222 0.50 -18.54 9.76
C GLU A 222 0.47 -19.00 11.22
N GLU A 223 0.91 -20.23 11.51
CA GLU A 223 0.96 -20.74 12.89
C GLU A 223 1.88 -19.90 13.78
N LYS A 224 3.00 -19.43 13.23
CA LYS A 224 3.89 -18.48 13.93
C LYS A 224 3.19 -17.14 14.18
N ALA A 225 2.49 -16.60 13.20
CA ALA A 225 1.73 -15.35 13.33
C ALA A 225 0.59 -15.47 14.37
N ARG A 226 -0.10 -16.61 14.42
CA ARG A 226 -1.13 -16.91 15.44
C ARG A 226 -0.53 -16.94 16.84
N THR A 227 0.58 -17.66 17.01
CA THR A 227 1.28 -17.77 18.30
C THR A 227 1.78 -16.40 18.78
N ALA A 228 2.23 -15.55 17.85
CA ALA A 228 2.67 -14.19 18.15
C ALA A 228 1.51 -13.18 18.32
N GLN A 229 0.25 -13.60 18.18
CA GLN A 229 -0.93 -12.73 18.16
C GLN A 229 -0.77 -11.52 17.21
N ALA A 230 -0.14 -11.75 16.06
CA ALA A 230 0.18 -10.70 15.10
C ALA A 230 -1.00 -10.39 14.17
N GLY A 231 -1.15 -9.12 13.80
CA GLY A 231 -2.11 -8.68 12.77
C GLY A 231 -3.55 -9.10 13.08
N LEU A 232 -4.11 -9.94 12.22
CA LEU A 232 -5.46 -10.52 12.31
C LEU A 232 -5.68 -11.37 13.56
N TRP A 233 -4.60 -11.89 14.15
CA TRP A 233 -4.64 -12.75 15.34
C TRP A 233 -4.53 -11.95 16.65
N ALA A 234 -4.43 -10.63 16.56
CA ALA A 234 -4.46 -9.76 17.72
C ALA A 234 -5.89 -9.64 18.29
N GLU A 235 -6.01 -9.47 19.60
CA GLU A 235 -7.30 -9.32 20.29
C GLU A 235 -8.05 -8.02 19.90
N ARG A 236 -7.32 -7.00 19.47
CA ARG A 236 -7.83 -5.68 19.07
C ARG A 236 -7.05 -5.12 17.89
N ASP A 237 -7.50 -4.00 17.32
CA ASP A 237 -6.83 -3.32 16.21
C ASP A 237 -5.33 -3.10 16.50
N PRO A 238 -4.41 -3.80 15.80
CA PRO A 238 -2.97 -3.67 15.99
C PRO A 238 -2.41 -2.34 15.47
N SER A 239 -3.25 -1.49 14.87
CA SER A 239 -2.91 -0.12 14.47
C SER A 239 -3.82 0.91 15.17
N GLY A 240 -4.49 0.52 16.24
CA GLY A 240 -5.30 1.40 17.08
C GLY A 240 -4.46 2.28 18.01
N PRO A 241 -5.09 3.24 18.71
CA PRO A 241 -4.42 4.07 19.71
C PRO A 241 -3.69 3.22 20.76
N GLY A 242 -2.41 3.50 21.01
CA GLY A 242 -1.57 2.77 21.96
C GLY A 242 -0.99 1.44 21.43
N ALA A 243 -1.14 1.13 20.13
CA ALA A 243 -0.45 -0.01 19.53
C ALA A 243 1.04 0.29 19.26
N PRO A 244 1.94 -0.70 19.42
CA PRO A 244 3.34 -0.56 19.03
C PRO A 244 3.43 -0.32 17.52
N MET A 245 4.36 0.54 17.10
CA MET A 245 4.59 0.82 15.67
C MET A 245 4.94 -0.49 14.95
N PRO A 246 4.35 -0.79 13.78
CA PRO A 246 4.67 -2.01 13.05
C PRO A 246 6.17 -2.04 12.71
N PRO A 247 6.79 -3.24 12.62
CA PRO A 247 8.18 -3.35 12.24
C PRO A 247 8.40 -2.63 10.91
N ALA A 248 9.49 -1.85 10.84
CA ALA A 248 9.86 -1.16 9.62
C ALA A 248 9.97 -2.20 8.48
N ALA A 249 9.48 -1.82 7.29
CA ALA A 249 9.63 -2.65 6.10
C ALA A 249 11.12 -3.07 5.95
N PRO A 250 11.41 -4.30 5.51
CA PRO A 250 12.78 -4.76 5.37
C PRO A 250 13.58 -3.77 4.49
N PRO A 251 14.87 -3.56 4.81
CA PRO A 251 15.72 -2.65 4.05
C PRO A 251 15.69 -3.02 2.56
N ALA A 252 15.66 -2.01 1.69
CA ALA A 252 15.74 -2.25 0.26
C ALA A 252 17.08 -2.96 -0.06
N PRO A 253 17.10 -3.95 -0.98
CA PRO A 253 18.37 -4.52 -1.42
C PRO A 253 19.24 -3.43 -2.08
N PRO A 254 20.58 -3.54 -2.00
CA PRO A 254 21.48 -2.65 -2.71
C PRO A 254 21.22 -2.73 -4.22
N GLN A 255 21.22 -1.57 -4.89
CA GLN A 255 21.07 -1.43 -6.35
C GLN A 255 22.38 -1.77 -7.07
#